data_AF-A0A9Q2EQ39-F1
#
_entry.id   AF-A0A9Q2EQ39-F1
#
_cell.length_a   1.000
_cell.length_b   1.000
_cell.length_c   1.000
_cell.angle_alpha   90.00
_cell.angle_beta   90.00
_cell.angle_gamma   90.00
#
_symmetry.space_group_name_H-M   'P 1'
#
loop_
_entity.id
_entity.type
_entity.pdbx_description
1 polymer ?
#
loop_
_entity_poly.entity_id
_entity_poly.type
_entity_poly.pdbx_seq_one_letter_code
_entity_poly.pdbx_strand_id
1 'polypeptide(L)'
;ANGREYTLRAEDAGYSIKVTIIPEGSSQPSLVGAVQHSPALDVYGAPSVADLHISGTPEVGQTLRAEYTFKANGTGTDASTYIWARYEKTSW
;
A
#
# COMPACT_ATOMS: atom_id res chain seq x y z
N ALA A 1 -11.15 17.58 -2.86
CA ALA A 1 -11.62 18.16 -1.58
C ALA A 1 -11.38 19.66 -1.65
N ASN A 2 -12.37 20.48 -1.30
CA ASN A 2 -12.30 21.95 -1.42
C ASN A 2 -12.18 22.63 -0.05
N GLY A 3 -11.80 21.87 0.97
CA GLY A 3 -11.63 22.33 2.34
C GLY A 3 -10.18 22.21 2.80
N ARG A 4 -9.91 22.69 4.03
CA ARG A 4 -8.59 22.55 4.68
C ARG A 4 -8.28 21.13 5.12
N GLU A 5 -9.23 20.23 5.00
CA GLU A 5 -9.15 18.86 5.49
C GLU A 5 -9.36 17.87 4.34
N TYR A 6 -8.63 16.78 4.43
CA TYR A 6 -8.78 15.62 3.57
C TYR A 6 -8.83 14.38 4.46
N THR A 7 -9.91 13.61 4.37
CA THR A 7 -10.01 12.32 5.04
C THR A 7 -9.52 11.24 4.10
N LEU A 8 -8.46 10.53 4.51
CA LEU A 8 -7.92 9.42 3.75
C LEU A 8 -8.98 8.34 3.54
N ARG A 9 -9.03 7.80 2.32
CA ARG A 9 -9.90 6.69 1.94
C ARG A 9 -9.05 5.45 1.68
N ALA A 10 -9.69 4.28 1.67
CA ALA A 10 -9.01 3.03 1.35
C ALA A 10 -8.37 3.05 -0.05
N GLU A 11 -8.99 3.77 -1.00
CA GLU A 11 -8.49 3.96 -2.37
C GLU A 11 -7.19 4.79 -2.46
N ASP A 12 -6.86 5.56 -1.42
CA ASP A 12 -5.62 6.33 -1.37
C ASP A 12 -4.39 5.46 -0.98
N ALA A 13 -4.61 4.19 -0.62
CA ALA A 13 -3.54 3.28 -0.23
C ALA A 13 -2.53 3.01 -1.33
N GLY A 14 -1.25 3.14 -1.00
CA GLY A 14 -0.14 2.99 -1.94
C GLY A 14 0.12 4.24 -2.80
N TYR A 15 -0.60 5.34 -2.58
CA TYR A 15 -0.38 6.62 -3.26
C TYR A 15 0.24 7.65 -2.31
N SER A 16 0.88 8.68 -2.87
CA SER A 16 1.31 9.84 -2.10
C SER A 16 0.32 10.99 -2.27
N ILE A 17 -0.08 11.61 -1.16
CA ILE A 17 -0.95 12.78 -1.15
C ILE A 17 -0.13 14.04 -0.91
N LYS A 18 -0.46 15.11 -1.66
CA LYS A 18 0.02 16.46 -1.40
C LYS A 18 -1.13 17.45 -1.55
N VAL A 19 -1.07 18.55 -0.81
CA VAL A 19 -1.99 19.67 -0.98
C VAL A 19 -1.30 20.79 -1.77
N THR A 20 -2.06 21.43 -2.66
CA THR A 20 -1.67 22.65 -3.37
C THR A 20 -2.55 23.79 -2.89
N ILE A 21 -1.95 24.89 -2.46
CA ILE A 21 -2.63 26.08 -1.97
C ILE A 21 -2.40 27.23 -2.96
N ILE A 22 -3.48 27.87 -3.39
CA ILE A 22 -3.48 29.09 -4.20
C ILE A 22 -4.08 30.20 -3.31
N PRO A 23 -3.27 31.12 -2.76
CA PRO A 23 -3.79 32.19 -1.93
C PRO A 23 -4.57 33.21 -2.76
N GLU A 24 -5.71 33.66 -2.26
CA GLU A 24 -6.54 34.69 -2.91
C GLU A 24 -6.93 35.77 -1.90
N GLY A 25 -6.95 37.02 -2.34
CA GLY A 25 -7.43 38.15 -1.53
C GLY A 25 -8.95 38.24 -1.55
N SER A 26 -9.62 38.03 -0.41
CA SER A 26 -11.08 38.09 -0.33
C SER A 26 -11.69 39.43 -0.74
N SER A 27 -10.96 40.53 -0.51
CA SER A 27 -11.39 41.89 -0.88
C SER A 27 -10.98 42.29 -2.31
N GLN A 28 -10.00 41.59 -2.90
CA GLN A 28 -9.47 41.83 -4.25
C GLN A 28 -9.13 40.48 -4.90
N PRO A 29 -10.14 39.77 -5.44
CA PRO A 29 -9.97 38.41 -5.96
C PRO A 29 -9.02 38.30 -7.16
N SER A 30 -8.71 39.43 -7.83
CA SER A 30 -7.72 39.48 -8.90
C SER A 30 -6.28 39.38 -8.40
N LEU A 31 -6.02 39.58 -7.10
CA LEU A 31 -4.72 39.40 -6.49
C LEU A 31 -4.57 37.94 -6.02
N VAL A 32 -3.93 37.14 -6.87
CA VAL A 32 -3.57 35.75 -6.56
C VAL A 32 -2.13 35.71 -6.05
N GLY A 33 -1.92 35.06 -4.90
CA GLY A 33 -0.61 34.86 -4.30
C GLY A 33 0.16 33.71 -4.97
N ALA A 34 1.44 33.57 -4.60
CA ALA A 34 2.26 32.47 -5.10
C ALA A 34 1.70 31.10 -4.68
N VAL A 35 1.64 30.16 -5.63
CA VAL A 35 1.21 28.78 -5.38
C VAL A 35 2.18 28.09 -4.42
N GLN A 36 1.65 27.37 -3.44
CA GLN A 36 2.41 26.61 -2.46
C GLN A 36 2.03 25.12 -2.52
N HIS A 37 2.98 24.26 -2.20
CA HIS A 37 2.78 22.81 -2.10
C HIS A 37 3.23 22.29 -0.73
N SER A 38 2.52 21.31 -0.18
CA SER A 38 3.05 20.53 0.94
C SER A 38 4.12 19.53 0.47
N PRO A 39 4.95 19.00 1.39
CA PRO A 39 5.61 17.72 1.17
C PRO A 39 4.58 16.64 0.77
N ALA A 40 5.03 15.67 -0.02
CA ALA A 40 4.24 14.48 -0.29
C ALA A 40 4.24 13.59 0.95
N LEU A 41 3.08 13.04 1.28
CA LEU A 41 2.88 12.06 2.34
C LEU A 41 2.46 10.74 1.72
N ASP A 42 3.22 9.68 1.97
CA ASP A 42 2.83 8.34 1.53
C ASP A 42 1.66 7.84 2.37
N VAL A 43 0.57 7.50 1.68
CA VAL A 43 -0.66 7.03 2.29
C VAL A 43 -0.67 5.52 2.26
N TYR A 44 -0.58 4.93 3.44
CA TYR A 44 -0.50 3.49 3.69
C TYR A 44 0.73 2.86 3.01
N GLY A 45 1.55 2.14 3.78
CA GLY A 45 2.71 1.44 3.21
C GLY A 45 2.26 0.25 2.35
N ALA A 46 3.08 -0.17 1.38
CA ALA A 46 2.82 -1.42 0.66
C ALA A 46 2.71 -2.59 1.66
N PRO A 47 1.73 -3.50 1.53
CA PRO A 47 1.63 -4.64 2.42
C PRO A 47 2.86 -5.53 2.26
N SER A 48 3.25 -6.21 3.34
CA SER A 48 4.41 -7.09 3.32
C SER A 48 4.16 -8.37 4.12
N VAL A 49 4.92 -9.40 3.80
CA VAL A 49 4.91 -10.67 4.53
C VAL A 49 6.24 -10.84 5.26
N ALA A 50 6.19 -11.35 6.49
CA ALA A 50 7.33 -11.70 7.31
C ALA A 50 7.22 -13.15 7.79
N ASP A 51 8.33 -13.74 8.21
CA ASP A 51 8.38 -15.09 8.82
C ASP A 51 7.76 -16.20 7.94
N LEU A 52 7.87 -16.06 6.62
CA LEU A 52 7.36 -17.04 5.67
C LEU A 52 8.09 -18.36 5.80
N HIS A 53 7.33 -19.43 6.04
CA HIS A 53 7.83 -20.80 6.06
C HIS A 53 6.76 -21.77 5.58
N ILE A 54 7.19 -22.99 5.22
CA ILE A 54 6.30 -24.08 4.86
C ILE A 54 6.13 -25.00 6.07
N SER A 55 4.90 -25.34 6.40
CA SER A 55 4.55 -26.31 7.44
C SER A 55 3.82 -27.52 6.85
N GLY A 56 3.75 -28.62 7.62
CA GLY A 56 3.09 -29.87 7.24
C GLY A 56 4.05 -31.04 7.01
N THR A 57 3.48 -32.21 6.76
CA THR A 57 4.25 -33.44 6.53
C THR A 57 4.59 -33.57 5.04
N PRO A 58 5.87 -33.65 4.64
CA PRO A 58 6.28 -33.71 3.24
C PRO A 58 6.15 -35.13 2.66
N GLU A 59 4.94 -35.69 2.74
CA GLU A 59 4.60 -37.05 2.28
C GLU A 59 3.44 -37.01 1.30
N VAL A 60 3.36 -38.02 0.43
CA VAL A 60 2.26 -38.15 -0.54
C VAL A 60 0.93 -38.27 0.19
N GLY A 61 -0.05 -37.47 -0.22
CA GLY A 61 -1.38 -37.43 0.38
C GLY A 61 -1.51 -36.52 1.60
N GLN A 62 -0.40 -35.95 2.09
CA GLN A 62 -0.41 -34.94 3.15
C GLN A 62 -0.48 -33.51 2.58
N THR A 63 -0.93 -32.56 3.39
CA THR A 63 -1.06 -31.15 3.00
C THR A 63 0.11 -30.31 3.53
N LEU A 64 0.75 -29.57 2.64
CA LEU A 64 1.67 -28.50 2.99
C LEU A 64 0.94 -27.16 3.04
N ARG A 65 1.37 -26.27 3.95
CA ARG A 65 0.81 -24.93 4.12
C ARG A 65 1.93 -23.90 4.04
N ALA A 66 1.64 -22.74 3.46
CA ALA A 66 2.48 -21.56 3.56
C ALA A 66 2.00 -20.75 4.77
N GLU A 67 2.85 -20.57 5.77
CA GLU A 67 2.55 -19.82 6.98
C GLU A 67 3.45 -18.58 7.04
N TYR A 68 2.86 -17.43 7.36
CA TYR A 68 3.56 -16.15 7.41
C TYR A 68 2.77 -15.13 8.25
N THR A 69 3.45 -14.04 8.63
CA THR A 69 2.85 -12.87 9.26
C THR A 69 2.54 -11.81 8.21
N PHE A 70 1.27 -11.51 7.99
CA PHE A 70 0.85 -10.43 7.10
C PHE A 70 0.93 -9.06 7.81
N LYS A 71 1.59 -8.09 7.16
CA LYS A 71 1.65 -6.70 7.58
C LYS A 71 0.88 -5.85 6.59
N ALA A 72 -0.31 -5.44 6.99
CA ALA A 72 -1.20 -4.65 6.15
C ALA A 72 -0.63 -3.26 5.80
N ASN A 73 0.12 -2.63 6.71
CA ASN A 73 0.59 -1.25 6.56
C ASN A 73 -0.51 -0.24 6.18
N GLY A 74 -1.75 -0.56 6.60
CA GLY A 74 -2.94 0.25 6.34
C GLY A 74 -3.74 -0.13 5.09
N THR A 75 -3.35 -1.17 4.35
CA THR A 75 -4.06 -1.63 3.14
C THR A 75 -5.16 -2.66 3.41
N GLY A 76 -5.60 -2.81 4.67
CA GLY A 76 -6.70 -3.71 5.04
C GLY A 76 -6.26 -5.14 5.38
N THR A 77 -7.07 -6.13 4.97
CA THR A 77 -6.85 -7.55 5.29
C THR A 77 -6.01 -8.25 4.23
N ASP A 78 -5.48 -9.41 4.58
CA ASP A 78 -4.67 -10.22 3.66
C ASP A 78 -5.49 -10.72 2.46
N ALA A 79 -5.00 -10.44 1.26
CA ALA A 79 -5.53 -10.89 -0.03
C ALA A 79 -4.41 -11.41 -0.95
N SER A 80 -3.34 -11.95 -0.37
CA SER A 80 -2.15 -12.41 -1.08
C SER A 80 -2.45 -13.53 -2.08
N THR A 81 -1.67 -13.58 -3.17
CA THR A 81 -1.75 -14.64 -4.19
C THR A 81 -0.64 -15.67 -3.96
N TYR A 82 -0.94 -16.95 -4.19
CA TYR A 82 -0.06 -18.06 -3.89
C TYR A 82 0.34 -18.81 -5.17
N ILE A 83 1.63 -19.02 -5.35
CA ILE A 83 2.18 -19.83 -6.45
C ILE A 83 3.08 -20.90 -5.83
N TRP A 84 2.72 -22.16 -6.02
CA TRP A 84 3.56 -23.31 -5.63
C TRP A 84 4.32 -23.80 -6.85
N ALA A 85 5.64 -23.93 -6.71
CA ALA A 85 6.51 -24.42 -7.77
C ALA A 85 7.20 -25.72 -7.33
N ARG A 86 7.38 -26.63 -8.29
CA ARG A 86 8.23 -27.81 -8.12
C ARG A 86 9.56 -27.55 -8.79
N TYR A 87 10.65 -27.90 -8.11
CA TYR A 87 11.95 -27.95 -8.76
C TYR A 87 12.00 -29.21 -9.62
N GLU A 88 12.06 -29.04 -10.93
CA GLU A 88 12.44 -30.13 -11.84
C GLU A 88 13.96 -30.09 -11.98
N LYS A 89 14.62 -31.15 -11.53
CA LYS A 89 16.05 -31.34 -11.81
C LYS A 89 16.17 -31.72 -13.28
N THR A 90 16.05 -30.74 -14.18
CA THR A 90 16.37 -30.94 -15.58
C THR A 90 17.86 -31.26 -15.65
N SER A 91 18.11 -32.48 -16.13
CA SER A 91 19.40 -33.14 -16.21
C SER A 91 20.49 -32.25 -16.80
N TRP A 92 21.68 -32.41 -16.25
CA TRP A 92 22.97 -32.03 -16.83
C TRP A 92 23.16 -32.64 -18.22
#